data_AF-A0A1V2B0B3-F1
#
_entry.id   AF-A0A1V2B0B3-F1
#
_cell.length_a   1.000
_cell.length_b   1.000
_cell.length_c   1.000
_cell.angle_alpha   90.00
_cell.angle_beta   90.00
_cell.angle_gamma   90.00
#
_symmetry.space_group_name_H-M   'P 1'
#
loop_
_entity.id
_entity.type
_entity.pdbx_description
1 polymer ?
#
loop_
_entity_poly.entity_id
_entity_poly.type
_entity_poly.pdbx_seq_one_letter_code
_entity_poly.pdbx_strand_id
1 'polypeptide(L)'
;MYDCLNYSAVAIPRNGVKIMTNLPSAGANMMPTLFIQGFGFGNAATINIQLTFYFNSNTFTNPKASNSGTYSPPITLAQENGKVVIFIDSKINYQRFHVSAWGSGLASETAANFAGWTWADTTLFSEATSIKTVPYINKFDGTVYLPDSVTVLPEGRFGISTLTPRAPLDVSTTIADTITAVLSRLPEGHYYGRGTMLGVHAVNSTPHYSPSFAIEHYFYGYKNSAINFCRGNSVQGGFMTFSTNDGTEKMRLDASGNLGIGTGTTTLGKYKLTVEGAIGARKLQVTQGAWADFVFAPNYQLPNLYEVDRYIKENCHLPEIPTEKEVKENGVDVGEMNMRLLQKVEELTLYLIEQQKTIDELKKIIQR
;
A
#
# COMPACT_ATOMS: atom_id res chain seq x y z
N MET A 1 6.00 -43.73 26.75
CA MET A 1 7.04 -42.70 26.60
C MET A 1 7.95 -42.81 27.82
N TYR A 2 9.25 -42.96 27.59
CA TYR A 2 10.26 -43.14 28.64
C TYR A 2 10.94 -41.82 28.97
N ASP A 3 11.24 -41.64 30.25
CA ASP A 3 12.09 -40.54 30.73
C ASP A 3 13.56 -40.92 30.57
N CYS A 4 14.29 -40.15 29.76
CA CYS A 4 15.66 -40.49 29.37
C CYS A 4 16.70 -39.67 30.12
N LEU A 5 16.52 -38.35 30.17
CA LEU A 5 17.49 -37.44 30.72
C LEU A 5 16.84 -36.15 31.20
N ASN A 6 17.34 -35.65 32.32
CA ASN A 6 17.13 -34.27 32.75
C ASN A 6 18.47 -33.53 32.65
N TYR A 7 18.58 -32.57 31.73
CA TYR A 7 19.73 -31.68 31.62
C TYR A 7 19.48 -30.40 32.42
N SER A 8 20.47 -30.01 33.23
CA SER A 8 20.44 -28.77 33.99
C SER A 8 21.85 -28.23 34.16
N ALA A 9 22.15 -27.12 33.50
CA ALA A 9 23.40 -26.39 33.71
C ALA A 9 23.15 -25.05 34.40
N VAL A 10 24.05 -24.69 35.31
CA VAL A 10 24.04 -23.41 36.04
C VAL A 10 24.97 -22.37 35.41
N ALA A 11 25.64 -22.69 34.31
CA ALA A 11 26.55 -21.82 33.57
C ALA A 11 26.45 -22.08 32.07
N ILE A 12 26.94 -21.15 31.25
CA ILE A 12 27.01 -21.28 29.80
C ILE A 12 27.92 -22.47 29.44
N PRO A 13 27.42 -23.50 28.72
CA PRO A 13 28.26 -24.57 28.20
C PRO A 13 29.36 -24.00 27.30
N ARG A 14 30.60 -24.45 27.51
CA ARG A 14 31.74 -24.04 26.68
C ARG A 14 31.66 -24.66 25.29
N ASN A 15 31.33 -25.95 25.24
CA ASN A 15 31.30 -26.76 24.05
C ASN A 15 29.87 -27.00 23.56
N GLY A 16 28.91 -27.21 24.45
CA GLY A 16 27.51 -27.55 24.12
C GLY A 16 27.01 -28.66 25.04
N VAL A 17 25.99 -29.42 24.62
CA VAL A 17 25.46 -30.53 25.42
C VAL A 17 25.57 -31.85 24.65
N LYS A 18 26.54 -32.70 25.03
CA LYS A 18 26.71 -34.06 24.48
C LYS A 18 25.93 -35.07 25.31
N ILE A 19 24.78 -35.53 24.80
CA ILE A 19 23.96 -36.57 25.39
C ILE A 19 24.49 -37.94 24.95
N MET A 20 24.91 -38.75 25.93
CA MET A 20 25.34 -40.13 25.73
C MET A 20 24.15 -41.06 26.00
N THR A 21 23.65 -41.69 24.94
CA THR A 21 22.47 -42.58 25.03
C THR A 21 22.86 -44.01 25.41
N ASN A 22 21.87 -44.82 25.79
CA ASN A 22 22.01 -46.27 25.95
C ASN A 22 21.42 -47.05 24.76
N LEU A 23 21.32 -46.40 23.60
CA LEU A 23 20.88 -47.04 22.36
C LEU A 23 22.06 -47.78 21.70
N PRO A 24 21.90 -49.07 21.32
CA PRO A 24 22.96 -49.86 20.70
C PRO A 24 23.24 -49.40 19.27
N SER A 25 24.51 -49.31 18.87
CA SER A 25 24.90 -48.89 17.51
C SER A 25 25.42 -50.02 16.61
N ALA A 26 25.41 -51.27 17.07
CA ALA A 26 25.92 -52.43 16.33
C ALA A 26 24.81 -53.43 16.01
N GLY A 27 24.59 -53.73 14.72
CA GLY A 27 23.62 -54.74 14.27
C GLY A 27 22.15 -54.46 14.64
N ALA A 28 21.90 -53.29 15.24
CA ALA A 28 20.60 -52.86 15.70
C ALA A 28 19.82 -52.24 14.54
N ASN A 29 18.54 -52.61 14.48
CA ASN A 29 17.55 -51.94 13.65
C ASN A 29 16.60 -51.21 14.61
N MET A 30 16.54 -49.87 14.57
CA MET A 30 15.71 -49.09 15.51
C MET A 30 15.16 -47.79 14.90
N MET A 31 14.04 -47.32 15.47
CA MET A 31 13.34 -46.08 15.06
C MET A 31 12.85 -45.21 16.23
N PRO A 32 13.74 -44.52 16.96
CA PRO A 32 13.33 -43.68 18.09
C PRO A 32 12.73 -42.31 17.68
N THR A 33 11.80 -41.82 18.52
CA THR A 33 11.30 -40.44 18.54
C THR A 33 11.50 -39.85 19.94
N LEU A 34 12.12 -38.68 19.99
CA LEU A 34 12.53 -37.94 21.17
C LEU A 34 11.78 -36.61 21.24
N PHE A 35 11.52 -36.16 22.46
CA PHE A 35 10.94 -34.86 22.77
C PHE A 35 11.92 -34.15 23.70
N ILE A 36 12.48 -33.05 23.22
CA ILE A 36 13.43 -32.21 23.95
C ILE A 36 12.69 -30.93 24.31
N GLN A 37 12.33 -30.82 25.57
CA GLN A 37 11.40 -29.80 26.04
C GLN A 37 12.03 -29.07 27.21
N GLY A 38 12.09 -27.74 27.10
CA GLY A 38 12.77 -26.95 28.11
C GLY A 38 12.92 -25.50 27.73
N PHE A 39 13.93 -24.87 28.32
CA PHE A 39 14.17 -23.45 28.17
C PHE A 39 15.67 -23.13 28.17
N GLY A 40 15.98 -21.99 27.56
CA GLY A 40 17.25 -21.30 27.69
C GLY A 40 17.06 -19.95 28.35
N PHE A 41 17.55 -19.79 29.58
CA PHE A 41 17.39 -18.53 30.30
C PHE A 41 18.16 -17.38 29.63
N GLY A 42 19.39 -17.61 29.17
CA GLY A 42 20.27 -16.56 28.61
C GLY A 42 19.81 -15.91 27.31
N ASN A 43 18.90 -16.51 26.56
CA ASN A 43 18.29 -15.91 25.37
C ASN A 43 16.76 -15.82 25.47
N ALA A 44 16.21 -16.01 26.68
CA ALA A 44 14.79 -15.98 26.97
C ALA A 44 13.95 -16.84 26.01
N ALA A 45 14.42 -18.03 25.68
CA ALA A 45 13.81 -18.83 24.63
C ALA A 45 13.29 -20.18 25.08
N THR A 46 12.20 -20.60 24.45
CA THR A 46 11.59 -21.91 24.68
C THR A 46 12.18 -22.91 23.70
N ILE A 47 12.28 -24.14 24.19
CA ILE A 47 12.76 -25.28 23.44
C ILE A 47 11.60 -26.28 23.46
N ASN A 48 10.99 -26.54 22.32
CA ASN A 48 9.95 -27.55 22.20
C ASN A 48 10.14 -28.35 20.92
N ILE A 49 11.08 -29.28 21.00
CA ILE A 49 11.65 -29.95 19.84
C ILE A 49 11.20 -31.39 19.83
N GLN A 50 10.57 -31.82 18.74
CA GLN A 50 10.28 -33.23 18.49
C GLN A 50 11.27 -33.77 17.45
N LEU A 51 12.13 -34.71 17.84
CA LEU A 51 13.22 -35.30 17.05
C LEU A 51 12.90 -36.77 16.71
N THR A 52 13.13 -37.25 15.49
CA THR A 52 12.96 -38.67 15.11
C THR A 52 14.12 -39.14 14.22
N PHE A 53 14.56 -40.41 14.30
CA PHE A 53 15.60 -41.02 13.43
C PHE A 53 15.52 -42.56 13.33
N TYR A 54 16.11 -43.15 12.29
CA TYR A 54 16.31 -44.60 12.13
C TYR A 54 17.78 -44.97 12.19
N PHE A 55 18.08 -46.20 12.57
CA PHE A 55 19.43 -46.73 12.59
C PHE A 55 19.46 -48.19 12.14
N ASN A 56 20.26 -48.50 11.12
CA ASN A 56 20.46 -49.84 10.56
C ASN A 56 21.83 -49.94 9.87
N SER A 57 22.38 -51.15 9.75
CA SER A 57 23.70 -51.40 9.14
C SER A 57 24.80 -50.44 9.63
N ASN A 58 24.74 -50.08 10.93
CA ASN A 58 25.62 -49.13 11.62
C ASN A 58 25.59 -47.69 11.06
N THR A 59 24.43 -47.24 10.57
CA THR A 59 24.26 -45.91 9.95
C THR A 59 22.92 -45.27 10.33
N PHE A 60 22.86 -43.93 10.33
CA PHE A 60 21.61 -43.17 10.58
C PHE A 60 20.84 -42.87 9.30
N THR A 61 19.55 -43.13 9.35
CA THR A 61 18.63 -42.88 8.23
C THR A 61 17.45 -41.97 8.69
N ASN A 62 17.09 -40.95 7.89
CA ASN A 62 15.96 -39.99 8.06
C ASN A 62 15.79 -39.20 9.40
N PRO A 63 16.81 -38.52 9.96
CA PRO A 63 16.62 -37.69 11.14
C PRO A 63 15.86 -36.38 10.87
N LYS A 64 14.88 -35.98 11.70
CA LYS A 64 14.13 -34.71 11.59
C LYS A 64 13.75 -34.13 12.95
N ALA A 65 13.73 -32.81 13.06
CA ALA A 65 13.15 -32.08 14.19
C ALA A 65 11.96 -31.21 13.75
N SER A 66 10.96 -31.01 14.59
CA SER A 66 10.03 -29.87 14.50
C SER A 66 10.19 -29.02 15.75
N ASN A 67 10.07 -27.70 15.62
CA ASN A 67 10.14 -26.80 16.77
C ASN A 67 8.96 -25.86 16.76
N SER A 68 8.20 -25.93 17.83
CA SER A 68 7.16 -24.94 18.15
C SER A 68 7.63 -23.94 19.21
N GLY A 69 8.89 -24.05 19.65
CA GLY A 69 9.57 -23.09 20.51
C GLY A 69 10.27 -21.98 19.73
N THR A 70 10.74 -20.96 20.46
CA THR A 70 11.33 -19.74 19.89
C THR A 70 12.83 -19.84 19.65
N TYR A 71 13.47 -20.87 20.16
CA TYR A 71 14.88 -21.12 19.92
C TYR A 71 15.13 -22.53 19.39
N SER A 72 15.89 -22.56 18.30
CA SER A 72 16.17 -23.74 17.50
C SER A 72 17.67 -24.00 17.52
N PRO A 73 18.23 -24.56 18.61
CA PRO A 73 19.66 -24.87 18.69
C PRO A 73 20.06 -25.95 17.66
N PRO A 74 21.29 -25.93 17.13
CA PRO A 74 21.79 -27.02 16.28
C PRO A 74 21.88 -28.36 17.03
N ILE A 75 21.56 -29.47 16.33
CA ILE A 75 21.58 -30.84 16.89
C ILE A 75 22.36 -31.80 15.97
N THR A 76 23.22 -32.68 16.51
CA THR A 76 24.06 -33.67 15.80
C THR A 76 23.96 -35.07 16.43
N LEU A 77 23.80 -36.10 15.62
CA LEU A 77 23.87 -37.52 15.99
C LEU A 77 25.26 -38.09 15.65
N ALA A 78 25.80 -39.02 16.44
CA ALA A 78 27.07 -39.71 16.16
C ALA A 78 27.13 -41.11 16.80
N GLN A 79 28.09 -41.92 16.38
CA GLN A 79 28.50 -43.12 17.10
C GLN A 79 29.80 -42.88 17.85
N GLU A 80 29.76 -43.14 19.16
CA GLU A 80 30.93 -43.16 20.01
C GLU A 80 30.87 -44.43 20.85
N ASN A 81 31.96 -45.20 20.87
CA ASN A 81 32.08 -46.37 21.74
C ASN A 81 30.90 -47.37 21.65
N GLY A 82 30.41 -47.62 20.42
CA GLY A 82 29.30 -48.56 20.19
C GLY A 82 27.92 -48.05 20.61
N LYS A 83 27.79 -46.74 20.86
CA LYS A 83 26.54 -46.08 21.30
C LYS A 83 26.20 -44.92 20.40
N VAL A 84 24.90 -44.61 20.35
CA VAL A 84 24.40 -43.37 19.74
C VAL A 84 24.62 -42.19 20.70
N VAL A 85 25.07 -41.06 20.16
CA VAL A 85 25.28 -39.79 20.87
C VAL A 85 24.44 -38.69 20.19
N ILE A 86 23.89 -37.77 20.99
CA ILE A 86 23.14 -36.59 20.52
C ILE A 86 23.81 -35.35 21.09
N PHE A 87 24.37 -34.50 20.24
CA PHE A 87 25.01 -33.26 20.62
C PHE A 87 24.09 -32.07 20.29
N ILE A 88 23.76 -31.24 21.27
CA ILE A 88 22.99 -30.00 21.11
C ILE A 88 23.96 -28.84 21.30
N ASP A 89 24.28 -28.11 20.23
CA ASP A 89 25.18 -26.95 20.28
C ASP A 89 24.43 -25.72 20.78
N SER A 90 24.07 -25.75 22.05
CA SER A 90 23.36 -24.68 22.72
C SER A 90 24.24 -24.10 23.81
N LYS A 91 24.69 -22.86 23.58
CA LYS A 91 25.55 -22.10 24.50
C LYS A 91 24.74 -21.04 25.21
N ILE A 92 23.61 -21.46 25.78
CA ILE A 92 22.72 -20.57 26.50
C ILE A 92 22.99 -20.69 27.98
N ASN A 93 23.09 -19.53 28.64
CA ASN A 93 23.22 -19.46 30.08
C ASN A 93 21.99 -20.06 30.77
N TYR A 94 22.19 -20.85 31.83
CA TYR A 94 21.13 -21.52 32.59
C TYR A 94 20.10 -22.24 31.69
N GLN A 95 20.60 -23.05 30.75
CA GLN A 95 19.75 -23.92 29.95
C GLN A 95 19.32 -25.15 30.74
N ARG A 96 18.05 -25.52 30.59
CA ARG A 96 17.47 -26.72 31.18
C ARG A 96 16.50 -27.35 30.19
N PHE A 97 16.62 -28.64 29.97
CA PHE A 97 15.65 -29.37 29.16
C PHE A 97 15.54 -30.81 29.61
N HIS A 98 14.36 -31.35 29.39
CA HIS A 98 14.01 -32.73 29.60
C HIS A 98 14.02 -33.46 28.27
N VAL A 99 14.48 -34.72 28.29
CA VAL A 99 14.45 -35.60 27.12
C VAL A 99 13.60 -36.80 27.48
N SER A 100 12.53 -36.98 26.72
CA SER A 100 11.74 -38.20 26.72
C SER A 100 11.78 -38.86 25.34
N ALA A 101 11.56 -40.17 25.29
CA ALA A 101 11.63 -40.92 24.04
C ALA A 101 10.70 -42.14 24.00
N TRP A 102 10.43 -42.63 22.79
CA TRP A 102 9.87 -43.96 22.53
C TRP A 102 10.38 -44.48 21.18
N GLY A 103 10.36 -45.79 20.95
CA GLY A 103 10.92 -46.40 19.74
C GLY A 103 10.12 -47.60 19.21
N SER A 104 10.66 -48.24 18.17
CA SER A 104 10.22 -49.54 17.64
C SER A 104 11.38 -50.20 16.86
N GLY A 105 11.23 -51.47 16.44
CA GLY A 105 12.17 -52.18 15.57
C GLY A 105 13.27 -53.00 16.25
N LEU A 106 13.46 -52.84 17.57
CA LEU A 106 14.31 -53.74 18.36
C LEU A 106 13.54 -55.04 18.65
N ALA A 107 14.18 -56.21 18.47
CA ALA A 107 13.58 -57.50 18.82
C ALA A 107 13.21 -57.62 20.32
N SER A 108 13.76 -56.75 21.18
CA SER A 108 13.41 -56.57 22.59
C SER A 108 13.66 -55.12 23.01
N GLU A 109 12.69 -54.24 22.75
CA GLU A 109 12.73 -52.89 23.35
C GLU A 109 12.62 -53.02 24.88
N THR A 110 13.61 -52.52 25.62
CA THR A 110 13.62 -52.56 27.09
C THR A 110 13.74 -51.16 27.69
N ALA A 111 13.17 -50.97 28.87
CA ALA A 111 13.30 -49.72 29.62
C ALA A 111 14.77 -49.31 29.84
N ALA A 112 15.70 -50.26 29.88
CA ALA A 112 17.14 -50.01 30.03
C ALA A 112 17.76 -49.24 28.85
N ASN A 113 17.20 -49.37 27.64
CA ASN A 113 17.66 -48.61 26.47
C ASN A 113 17.38 -47.10 26.60
N PHE A 114 16.34 -46.73 27.36
CA PHE A 114 15.88 -45.36 27.53
C PHE A 114 16.12 -44.80 28.93
N ALA A 115 16.71 -45.55 29.86
CA ALA A 115 17.00 -45.08 31.21
C ALA A 115 18.47 -44.69 31.37
N GLY A 116 18.74 -43.73 32.26
CA GLY A 116 20.10 -43.41 32.71
C GLY A 116 21.01 -42.85 31.62
N TRP A 117 20.44 -42.11 30.65
CA TRP A 117 21.27 -41.36 29.72
C TRP A 117 22.01 -40.25 30.48
N THR A 118 23.20 -39.89 29.99
CA THR A 118 24.06 -38.90 30.64
C THR A 118 24.38 -37.77 29.67
N TRP A 119 24.94 -36.68 30.18
CA TRP A 119 25.39 -35.57 29.35
C TRP A 119 26.77 -35.07 29.78
N ALA A 120 27.49 -34.45 28.86
CA ALA A 120 28.75 -33.77 29.12
C ALA A 120 28.89 -32.49 28.27
N ASP A 121 29.54 -31.46 28.82
CA ASP A 121 29.94 -30.26 28.08
C ASP A 121 31.28 -30.49 27.38
N THR A 122 31.28 -31.39 26.41
CA THR A 122 32.46 -31.79 25.63
C THR A 122 32.10 -31.87 24.16
N THR A 123 33.09 -31.70 23.29
CA THR A 123 32.92 -31.97 21.86
C THR A 123 32.69 -33.46 21.60
N LEU A 124 32.25 -33.78 20.38
CA LEU A 124 32.33 -35.15 19.86
C LEU A 124 33.80 -35.62 19.85
N PHE A 125 34.00 -36.94 19.99
CA PHE A 125 35.31 -37.58 19.87
C PHE A 125 35.83 -37.49 18.43
N SER A 126 37.16 -37.47 18.27
CA SER A 126 37.82 -37.48 16.96
C SER A 126 37.52 -38.74 16.16
N GLU A 127 37.26 -39.85 16.84
CA GLU A 127 36.98 -41.17 16.26
C GLU A 127 35.48 -41.41 16.06
N ALA A 128 34.64 -40.40 16.29
CA ALA A 128 33.20 -40.52 16.13
C ALA A 128 32.86 -40.94 14.69
N THR A 129 32.16 -42.07 14.57
CA THR A 129 31.72 -42.60 13.27
C THR A 129 30.25 -42.26 13.03
N SER A 130 29.79 -42.33 11.78
CA SER A 130 28.37 -42.13 11.42
C SER A 130 27.74 -40.82 11.93
N ILE A 131 28.40 -39.67 11.75
CA ILE A 131 27.95 -38.36 12.25
C ILE A 131 26.83 -37.74 11.37
N LYS A 132 25.78 -37.14 11.95
CA LYS A 132 24.62 -36.59 11.22
C LYS A 132 23.90 -35.40 11.89
N THR A 133 23.75 -34.26 11.20
CA THR A 133 22.98 -33.08 11.69
C THR A 133 21.46 -33.22 11.52
N VAL A 134 20.67 -32.61 12.41
CA VAL A 134 19.19 -32.65 12.40
C VAL A 134 18.59 -31.29 12.00
N PRO A 135 17.73 -31.24 10.96
CA PRO A 135 17.02 -30.02 10.55
C PRO A 135 15.66 -29.82 11.26
N TYR A 136 15.22 -28.56 11.43
CA TYR A 136 13.89 -28.18 11.92
C TYR A 136 12.86 -28.01 10.79
N ILE A 137 11.67 -28.59 10.94
CA ILE A 137 10.59 -28.57 9.95
C ILE A 137 9.23 -28.51 10.66
N ASN A 138 8.39 -27.52 10.31
CA ASN A 138 6.96 -27.47 10.66
C ASN A 138 6.13 -27.58 9.37
N LYS A 139 5.08 -28.42 9.38
CA LYS A 139 4.13 -28.55 8.25
C LYS A 139 2.74 -28.21 8.76
N PHE A 140 2.03 -27.37 8.01
CA PHE A 140 0.65 -26.95 8.28
C PHE A 140 -0.24 -27.46 7.12
N ASP A 141 -1.48 -27.88 7.41
CA ASP A 141 -2.51 -28.21 6.41
C ASP A 141 -3.68 -27.22 6.58
N GLY A 142 -4.46 -26.97 5.52
CA GLY A 142 -5.43 -25.87 5.48
C GLY A 142 -4.75 -24.50 5.33
N THR A 143 -5.28 -23.47 6.00
CA THR A 143 -4.72 -22.11 5.92
C THR A 143 -3.41 -22.02 6.70
N VAL A 144 -2.34 -21.72 5.97
CA VAL A 144 -0.98 -21.56 6.49
C VAL A 144 -0.58 -20.12 6.34
N TYR A 145 -0.44 -19.47 7.47
CA TYR A 145 0.12 -18.13 7.55
C TYR A 145 1.63 -18.23 7.25
N LEU A 146 2.24 -17.18 6.65
CA LEU A 146 3.70 -16.93 6.50
C LEU A 146 4.35 -17.21 5.10
N PRO A 147 4.74 -16.17 4.33
CA PRO A 147 5.85 -16.24 3.31
C PRO A 147 7.18 -15.51 3.62
N ASP A 148 8.13 -15.40 2.68
CA ASP A 148 9.45 -14.69 2.80
C ASP A 148 9.49 -13.29 2.20
N SER A 149 8.74 -13.08 1.14
CA SER A 149 8.17 -11.78 0.80
C SER A 149 7.44 -11.20 2.02
N VAL A 150 7.09 -12.07 2.96
CA VAL A 150 6.41 -11.82 4.19
C VAL A 150 7.31 -12.00 5.40
N THR A 151 8.29 -11.12 5.52
CA THR A 151 9.07 -11.12 6.75
C THR A 151 8.17 -10.79 7.94
N VAL A 152 8.36 -11.51 9.05
CA VAL A 152 7.94 -11.05 10.38
C VAL A 152 9.24 -10.71 11.09
N LEU A 153 9.60 -9.43 11.09
CA LEU A 153 10.79 -9.00 11.81
C LEU A 153 10.53 -9.05 13.33
N PRO A 154 11.56 -9.25 14.18
CA PRO A 154 11.40 -9.24 15.63
C PRO A 154 10.71 -7.97 16.17
N GLU A 155 10.80 -6.85 15.46
CA GLU A 155 10.09 -5.59 15.73
C GLU A 155 8.60 -5.55 15.28
N GLY A 156 8.02 -6.67 14.83
CA GLY A 156 6.59 -6.79 14.54
C GLY A 156 6.16 -6.24 13.17
N ARG A 157 7.06 -6.25 12.18
CA ARG A 157 6.74 -5.81 10.82
C ARG A 157 6.47 -7.00 9.91
N PHE A 158 5.35 -6.95 9.21
CA PHE A 158 4.90 -7.91 8.22
C PHE A 158 5.14 -7.34 6.82
N GLY A 159 6.20 -7.81 6.17
CA GLY A 159 6.33 -7.58 4.74
C GLY A 159 5.22 -8.33 3.99
N ILE A 160 4.87 -7.90 2.79
CA ILE A 160 4.41 -8.76 1.73
C ILE A 160 5.15 -8.28 0.49
N SER A 161 5.99 -9.12 -0.06
CA SER A 161 6.97 -8.77 -1.10
C SER A 161 8.01 -7.73 -0.67
N THR A 162 8.34 -7.66 0.63
CA THR A 162 9.47 -6.89 1.16
C THR A 162 10.06 -7.51 2.43
N LEU A 163 11.39 -7.51 2.50
CA LEU A 163 12.16 -8.00 3.66
C LEU A 163 12.60 -6.89 4.62
N THR A 164 12.43 -5.65 4.19
CA THR A 164 12.74 -4.46 5.00
C THR A 164 11.49 -3.60 5.09
N PRO A 165 10.37 -4.16 5.58
CA PRO A 165 9.11 -3.45 5.66
C PRO A 165 9.35 -2.11 6.36
N ARG A 166 9.01 -1.02 5.68
CA ARG A 166 9.19 0.35 6.19
C ARG A 166 8.01 0.80 7.03
N ALA A 167 6.93 0.03 7.00
CA ALA A 167 5.72 0.17 7.79
C ALA A 167 5.36 -1.20 8.41
N PRO A 168 4.44 -1.24 9.40
CA PRO A 168 3.99 -2.49 10.00
C PRO A 168 3.43 -3.52 9.01
N LEU A 169 2.72 -3.07 7.98
CA LEU A 169 2.36 -3.85 6.80
C LEU A 169 2.93 -3.12 5.61
N ASP A 170 3.83 -3.77 4.88
CA ASP A 170 4.43 -3.18 3.70
C ASP A 170 4.25 -4.15 2.54
N VAL A 171 3.29 -3.83 1.66
CA VAL A 171 2.99 -4.64 0.48
C VAL A 171 3.67 -3.99 -0.71
N SER A 172 4.80 -4.55 -1.11
CA SER A 172 5.61 -4.00 -2.18
C SER A 172 5.44 -4.79 -3.49
N THR A 173 5.64 -4.13 -4.62
CA THR A 173 5.92 -4.81 -5.89
C THR A 173 6.90 -3.97 -6.67
N THR A 174 7.84 -4.63 -7.35
CA THR A 174 8.68 -3.98 -8.38
C THR A 174 8.15 -4.24 -9.78
N ILE A 175 7.07 -5.03 -9.89
CA ILE A 175 6.44 -5.36 -11.15
C ILE A 175 5.40 -4.27 -11.45
N ALA A 176 5.65 -3.53 -12.52
CA ALA A 176 4.67 -2.61 -13.05
C ALA A 176 3.41 -3.35 -13.52
N ASP A 177 2.30 -2.63 -13.59
CA ASP A 177 0.99 -3.11 -14.08
C ASP A 177 0.45 -4.33 -13.29
N THR A 178 0.69 -4.33 -11.98
CA THR A 178 0.33 -5.42 -11.06
C THR A 178 -0.56 -4.95 -9.93
N ILE A 179 -1.66 -5.66 -9.69
CA ILE A 179 -2.48 -5.46 -8.49
C ILE A 179 -1.67 -5.88 -7.27
N THR A 180 -1.26 -4.88 -6.49
CA THR A 180 -0.46 -5.05 -5.27
C THR A 180 -1.30 -5.56 -4.11
N ALA A 181 -2.52 -5.06 -4.00
CA ALA A 181 -3.45 -5.42 -2.95
C ALA A 181 -4.88 -5.41 -3.48
N VAL A 182 -5.64 -6.45 -3.17
CA VAL A 182 -7.10 -6.45 -3.33
C VAL A 182 -7.70 -6.04 -2.00
N LEU A 183 -8.33 -4.87 -1.95
CA LEU A 183 -8.96 -4.30 -0.76
C LEU A 183 -10.34 -4.91 -0.51
N SER A 184 -11.08 -5.23 -1.59
CA SER A 184 -12.37 -5.91 -1.53
C SER A 184 -12.64 -6.71 -2.82
N ARG A 185 -13.41 -7.79 -2.70
CA ARG A 185 -13.76 -8.68 -3.81
C ARG A 185 -15.16 -9.26 -3.61
N LEU A 186 -15.95 -9.31 -4.69
CA LEU A 186 -17.27 -9.93 -4.67
C LEU A 186 -17.24 -11.30 -5.39
N PRO A 187 -18.09 -12.27 -4.97
CA PRO A 187 -18.29 -13.52 -5.71
C PRO A 187 -18.86 -13.28 -7.11
N GLU A 188 -19.73 -12.28 -7.21
CA GLU A 188 -20.31 -11.85 -8.48
C GLU A 188 -19.22 -11.42 -9.45
N GLY A 189 -19.22 -12.01 -10.65
CA GLY A 189 -18.22 -11.69 -11.67
C GLY A 189 -16.79 -12.17 -11.34
N HIS A 190 -16.55 -12.89 -10.24
CA HIS A 190 -15.22 -13.32 -9.80
C HIS A 190 -14.41 -14.09 -10.86
N TYR A 191 -15.11 -14.88 -11.69
CA TYR A 191 -14.51 -15.75 -12.70
C TYR A 191 -14.09 -15.02 -13.98
N TYR A 192 -14.37 -13.72 -14.12
CA TYR A 192 -14.05 -12.94 -15.32
C TYR A 192 -12.87 -12.00 -15.08
N GLY A 193 -11.76 -12.17 -15.81
CA GLY A 193 -10.60 -11.28 -15.75
C GLY A 193 -10.09 -11.06 -14.33
N ARG A 194 -10.01 -9.79 -13.89
CA ARG A 194 -9.62 -9.43 -12.51
C ARG A 194 -10.72 -9.70 -11.47
N GLY A 195 -11.91 -10.09 -11.92
CA GLY A 195 -13.11 -10.27 -11.11
C GLY A 195 -13.83 -8.95 -10.82
N THR A 196 -14.78 -9.00 -9.91
CA THR A 196 -15.35 -7.79 -9.29
C THR A 196 -14.55 -7.46 -8.04
N MET A 197 -13.81 -6.37 -8.04
CA MET A 197 -12.89 -6.02 -6.97
C MET A 197 -12.57 -4.52 -6.89
N LEU A 198 -12.12 -4.11 -5.70
CA LEU A 198 -11.45 -2.83 -5.46
C LEU A 198 -10.01 -3.13 -5.04
N GLY A 199 -9.02 -2.53 -5.69
CA GLY A 199 -7.62 -2.84 -5.43
C GLY A 199 -6.63 -1.71 -5.70
N VAL A 200 -5.42 -1.86 -5.18
CA VAL A 200 -4.29 -0.98 -5.44
C VAL A 200 -3.46 -1.57 -6.58
N HIS A 201 -3.30 -0.80 -7.65
CA HIS A 201 -2.57 -1.17 -8.86
C HIS A 201 -1.27 -0.37 -8.93
N ALA A 202 -0.13 -1.06 -8.95
CA ALA A 202 1.13 -0.43 -9.38
C ALA A 202 1.12 -0.38 -10.90
N VAL A 203 1.45 0.77 -11.49
CA VAL A 203 1.41 0.99 -12.95
C VAL A 203 2.81 1.38 -13.43
N ASN A 204 3.13 1.08 -14.70
CA ASN A 204 4.39 1.53 -15.28
C ASN A 204 4.46 3.07 -15.33
N SER A 205 5.28 3.64 -14.44
CA SER A 205 5.53 5.09 -14.36
C SER A 205 6.43 5.66 -15.47
N THR A 206 6.69 4.86 -16.52
CA THR A 206 7.41 5.28 -17.73
C THR A 206 6.52 5.09 -18.96
N PRO A 207 6.43 6.07 -19.88
CA PRO A 207 7.14 7.36 -19.87
C PRO A 207 6.65 8.34 -18.77
N HIS A 208 7.30 9.50 -18.66
CA HIS A 208 6.84 10.58 -17.77
C HIS A 208 5.37 10.91 -18.01
N TYR A 209 4.69 11.38 -16.97
CA TYR A 209 3.24 11.68 -16.96
C TYR A 209 2.30 10.46 -17.00
N SER A 210 2.82 9.24 -16.91
CA SER A 210 2.01 8.03 -16.71
C SER A 210 1.54 7.87 -15.24
N PRO A 211 0.44 7.15 -14.99
CA PRO A 211 0.09 6.67 -13.66
C PRO A 211 1.25 5.88 -13.04
N SER A 212 1.55 6.11 -11.77
CA SER A 212 2.49 5.31 -10.97
C SER A 212 1.75 4.31 -10.09
N PHE A 213 0.65 4.76 -9.49
CA PHE A 213 -0.25 3.93 -8.70
C PHE A 213 -1.69 4.34 -9.00
N ALA A 214 -2.61 3.39 -8.87
CA ALA A 214 -4.03 3.66 -8.94
C ALA A 214 -4.81 2.86 -7.89
N ILE A 215 -5.92 3.42 -7.43
CA ILE A 215 -6.97 2.67 -6.75
C ILE A 215 -8.03 2.40 -7.81
N GLU A 216 -8.26 1.13 -8.13
CA GLU A 216 -9.08 0.71 -9.27
C GLU A 216 -10.25 -0.14 -8.82
N HIS A 217 -11.41 0.15 -9.39
CA HIS A 217 -12.62 -0.66 -9.28
C HIS A 217 -12.86 -1.41 -10.59
N TYR A 218 -13.02 -2.72 -10.46
CA TYR A 218 -13.40 -3.63 -11.53
C TYR A 218 -14.77 -4.25 -11.24
N PHE A 219 -15.57 -4.42 -12.30
CA PHE A 219 -16.83 -5.14 -12.27
C PHE A 219 -16.85 -6.14 -13.43
N TYR A 220 -17.04 -7.44 -13.13
CA TYR A 220 -16.95 -8.52 -14.12
C TYR A 220 -15.64 -8.50 -14.95
N GLY A 221 -14.53 -8.11 -14.33
CA GLY A 221 -13.22 -8.05 -14.99
C GLY A 221 -12.98 -6.81 -15.86
N TYR A 222 -13.96 -5.92 -16.00
CA TYR A 222 -13.81 -4.64 -16.70
C TYR A 222 -13.50 -3.51 -15.72
N LYS A 223 -12.54 -2.65 -16.07
CA LYS A 223 -12.24 -1.46 -15.28
C LYS A 223 -13.40 -0.49 -15.41
N ASN A 224 -13.97 -0.08 -14.28
CA ASN A 224 -15.13 0.81 -14.24
C ASN A 224 -14.70 2.22 -13.80
N SER A 225 -13.95 2.32 -12.71
CA SER A 225 -13.47 3.60 -12.20
C SER A 225 -12.09 3.49 -11.55
N ALA A 226 -11.37 4.62 -11.48
CA ALA A 226 -10.08 4.68 -10.83
C ALA A 226 -9.75 6.09 -10.31
N ILE A 227 -8.94 6.13 -9.25
CA ILE A 227 -8.17 7.31 -8.85
C ILE A 227 -6.72 7.02 -9.19
N ASN A 228 -6.13 7.81 -10.08
CA ASN A 228 -4.76 7.61 -10.55
C ASN A 228 -3.82 8.65 -9.95
N PHE A 229 -2.69 8.19 -9.43
CA PHE A 229 -1.58 9.00 -8.93
C PHE A 229 -0.49 8.98 -9.98
N CYS A 230 -0.39 10.06 -10.75
CA CYS A 230 0.49 10.14 -11.91
C CYS A 230 1.83 10.73 -11.55
N ARG A 231 2.89 10.18 -12.15
CA ARG A 231 4.24 10.72 -12.04
C ARG A 231 4.33 12.05 -12.77
N GLY A 232 5.15 12.96 -12.26
CA GLY A 232 5.56 14.15 -12.99
C GLY A 232 6.74 13.90 -13.92
N ASN A 233 7.38 15.00 -14.33
CA ASN A 233 8.64 14.96 -15.08
C ASN A 233 9.84 14.55 -14.21
N SER A 234 9.74 14.67 -12.88
CA SER A 234 10.85 14.44 -11.95
C SER A 234 10.36 13.69 -10.69
N VAL A 235 11.09 13.80 -9.58
CA VAL A 235 10.71 13.30 -8.25
C VAL A 235 9.45 14.00 -7.73
N GLN A 236 9.24 15.26 -8.16
CA GLN A 236 8.05 16.07 -7.88
C GLN A 236 7.34 16.48 -9.18
N GLY A 237 6.18 17.11 -9.04
CA GLY A 237 5.33 17.53 -10.17
C GLY A 237 4.34 16.46 -10.64
N GLY A 238 4.04 15.48 -9.78
CA GLY A 238 2.94 14.54 -10.01
C GLY A 238 1.58 15.24 -10.01
N PHE A 239 0.57 14.53 -10.50
CA PHE A 239 -0.79 15.03 -10.62
C PHE A 239 -1.78 13.89 -10.41
N MET A 240 -3.07 14.22 -10.29
CA MET A 240 -4.12 13.23 -10.06
C MET A 240 -5.17 13.25 -11.15
N THR A 241 -5.67 12.08 -11.51
CA THR A 241 -6.81 11.94 -12.43
C THR A 241 -7.86 11.01 -11.87
N PHE A 242 -9.10 11.26 -12.25
CA PHE A 242 -10.26 10.49 -11.86
C PHE A 242 -10.91 9.93 -13.12
N SER A 243 -11.07 8.61 -13.14
CA SER A 243 -11.65 7.87 -14.24
C SER A 243 -12.97 7.22 -13.85
N THR A 244 -13.95 7.20 -14.77
CA THR A 244 -15.27 6.58 -14.56
C THR A 244 -15.75 5.84 -15.82
N ASN A 245 -16.86 5.09 -15.69
CA ASN A 245 -17.50 4.26 -16.72
C ASN A 245 -16.67 3.05 -17.19
N ASP A 246 -15.57 3.33 -17.89
CA ASP A 246 -14.70 2.36 -18.59
C ASP A 246 -13.22 2.60 -18.27
N GLY A 247 -12.94 3.37 -17.21
CA GLY A 247 -11.60 3.80 -16.87
C GLY A 247 -11.11 5.01 -17.66
N THR A 248 -11.95 5.67 -18.46
CA THR A 248 -11.59 6.94 -19.11
C THR A 248 -11.54 8.10 -18.12
N GLU A 249 -10.52 8.94 -18.26
CA GLU A 249 -10.34 10.16 -17.44
C GLU A 249 -11.51 11.13 -17.68
N LYS A 250 -12.15 11.58 -16.59
CA LYS A 250 -13.21 12.60 -16.60
C LYS A 250 -12.87 13.84 -15.79
N MET A 251 -11.87 13.77 -14.92
CA MET A 251 -11.42 14.89 -14.10
C MET A 251 -9.92 14.81 -13.83
N ARG A 252 -9.25 15.96 -13.77
CA ARG A 252 -7.81 16.09 -13.53
C ARG A 252 -7.50 17.23 -12.58
N LEU A 253 -6.65 17.00 -11.60
CA LEU A 253 -5.97 18.05 -10.85
C LEU A 253 -4.50 18.05 -11.27
N ASP A 254 -4.08 19.04 -12.04
CA ASP A 254 -2.71 19.13 -12.56
C ASP A 254 -1.69 19.56 -11.48
N ALA A 255 -0.40 19.46 -11.81
CA ALA A 255 0.69 19.81 -10.89
C ALA A 255 0.75 21.30 -10.52
N SER A 256 0.05 22.17 -11.27
CA SER A 256 -0.07 23.61 -10.98
C SER A 256 -1.31 23.93 -10.12
N GLY A 257 -2.07 22.90 -9.73
CA GLY A 257 -3.29 23.03 -8.95
C GLY A 257 -4.50 23.50 -9.77
N ASN A 258 -4.51 23.30 -11.09
CA ASN A 258 -5.67 23.57 -11.92
C ASN A 258 -6.54 22.31 -12.04
N LEU A 259 -7.85 22.50 -11.97
CA LEU A 259 -8.86 21.45 -12.03
C LEU A 259 -9.54 21.44 -13.40
N GLY A 260 -9.49 20.30 -14.10
CA GLY A 260 -10.20 20.03 -15.33
C GLY A 260 -11.36 19.08 -15.09
N ILE A 261 -12.54 19.37 -15.66
CA ILE A 261 -13.70 18.48 -15.63
C ILE A 261 -14.22 18.32 -17.06
N GLY A 262 -14.26 17.08 -17.55
CA GLY A 262 -14.79 16.74 -18.87
C GLY A 262 -13.93 17.19 -20.07
N THR A 263 -12.77 17.81 -19.84
CA THR A 263 -11.99 18.51 -20.88
C THR A 263 -11.53 17.65 -22.04
N GLY A 264 -11.33 16.34 -21.83
CA GLY A 264 -10.75 15.44 -22.84
C GLY A 264 -9.29 15.79 -23.22
N THR A 265 -8.68 16.77 -22.55
CA THR A 265 -7.32 17.23 -22.79
C THR A 265 -6.52 17.26 -21.48
N THR A 266 -5.21 17.05 -21.60
CA THR A 266 -4.29 17.05 -20.45
C THR A 266 -3.77 18.44 -20.09
N THR A 267 -4.03 19.45 -20.93
CA THR A 267 -3.56 20.83 -20.77
C THR A 267 -4.73 21.73 -20.42
N LEU A 268 -4.82 22.14 -19.16
CA LEU A 268 -5.98 22.88 -18.62
C LEU A 268 -5.92 24.39 -18.86
N GLY A 269 -4.85 24.88 -19.50
CA GLY A 269 -4.68 26.27 -19.85
C GLY A 269 -4.42 27.17 -18.64
N LYS A 270 -4.97 28.39 -18.69
CA LYS A 270 -4.71 29.47 -17.71
C LYS A 270 -5.67 29.49 -16.51
N TYR A 271 -6.73 28.68 -16.54
CA TYR A 271 -7.79 28.74 -15.54
C TYR A 271 -7.55 27.75 -14.40
N LYS A 272 -7.93 28.14 -13.17
CA LYS A 272 -7.90 27.24 -12.02
C LYS A 272 -8.98 26.16 -12.09
N LEU A 273 -10.09 26.43 -12.77
CA LEU A 273 -11.15 25.48 -13.05
C LEU A 273 -11.51 25.58 -14.54
N THR A 274 -11.31 24.50 -15.28
CA THR A 274 -11.67 24.36 -16.69
C THR A 274 -12.74 23.26 -16.80
N VAL A 275 -13.94 23.61 -17.26
CA VAL A 275 -15.05 22.67 -17.42
C VAL A 275 -15.45 22.65 -18.89
N GLU A 276 -15.46 21.45 -19.48
CA GLU A 276 -16.02 21.25 -20.81
C GLU A 276 -17.50 20.89 -20.67
N GLY A 277 -18.36 21.84 -21.01
CA GLY A 277 -19.81 21.74 -20.88
C GLY A 277 -20.41 22.77 -19.92
N ALA A 278 -21.69 22.61 -19.63
CA ALA A 278 -22.44 23.54 -18.79
C ALA A 278 -22.20 23.29 -17.30
N ILE A 279 -22.09 24.38 -16.53
CA ILE A 279 -22.04 24.34 -15.07
C ILE A 279 -23.43 24.65 -14.51
N GLY A 280 -24.03 23.67 -13.83
CA GLY A 280 -25.26 23.89 -13.05
C GLY A 280 -24.93 24.43 -11.66
N ALA A 281 -25.50 25.58 -11.29
CA ALA A 281 -25.34 26.17 -9.96
C ALA A 281 -26.66 26.72 -9.43
N ARG A 282 -26.92 26.56 -8.13
CA ARG A 282 -28.06 27.21 -7.45
C ARG A 282 -27.81 28.69 -7.17
N LYS A 283 -26.55 29.04 -6.92
CA LYS A 283 -26.08 30.41 -6.69
C LYS A 283 -24.64 30.51 -7.18
N LEU A 284 -24.35 31.59 -7.90
CA LEU A 284 -23.01 31.97 -8.31
C LEU A 284 -22.74 33.37 -7.77
N GLN A 285 -21.67 33.53 -7.00
CA GLN A 285 -21.21 34.82 -6.50
C GLN A 285 -19.83 35.09 -7.07
N VAL A 286 -19.73 36.14 -7.89
CA VAL A 286 -18.47 36.60 -8.48
C VAL A 286 -18.05 37.85 -7.72
N THR A 287 -16.86 37.82 -7.11
CA THR A 287 -16.29 38.97 -6.42
C THR A 287 -15.32 39.69 -7.35
N GLN A 288 -15.53 40.99 -7.55
CA GLN A 288 -14.64 41.85 -8.32
C GLN A 288 -14.11 42.98 -7.44
N GLY A 289 -12.91 43.48 -7.76
CA GLY A 289 -12.27 44.54 -6.99
C GLY A 289 -12.86 45.93 -7.23
N ALA A 290 -13.44 46.17 -8.40
CA ALA A 290 -14.11 47.41 -8.77
C ALA A 290 -15.57 47.12 -9.16
N TRP A 291 -16.46 48.04 -8.81
CA TRP A 291 -17.88 48.00 -9.18
C TRP A 291 -18.23 49.33 -9.86
N ALA A 292 -19.08 49.28 -10.88
CA ALA A 292 -19.54 50.48 -11.59
C ALA A 292 -20.56 51.23 -10.72
N ASP A 293 -20.05 52.13 -9.87
CA ASP A 293 -20.85 53.06 -9.04
C ASP A 293 -20.37 54.51 -9.26
N PHE A 294 -20.02 54.84 -10.51
CA PHE A 294 -19.42 56.13 -10.85
C PHE A 294 -20.24 56.94 -11.87
N VAL A 295 -21.23 56.35 -12.54
CA VAL A 295 -22.02 57.07 -13.56
C VAL A 295 -22.84 58.21 -12.96
N PHE A 296 -23.28 58.06 -11.71
CA PHE A 296 -23.99 59.10 -10.98
C PHE A 296 -23.09 60.10 -10.26
N ALA A 297 -21.75 59.98 -10.41
CA ALA A 297 -20.85 60.95 -9.82
C ALA A 297 -21.02 62.33 -10.48
N PRO A 298 -20.92 63.46 -9.73
CA PRO A 298 -21.14 64.80 -10.29
C PRO A 298 -20.17 65.19 -11.42
N ASN A 299 -19.02 64.54 -11.48
CA ASN A 299 -17.98 64.76 -12.49
C ASN A 299 -18.02 63.71 -13.62
N TYR A 300 -19.00 62.81 -13.64
CA TYR A 300 -19.16 61.87 -14.74
C TYR A 300 -19.56 62.60 -16.01
N GLN A 301 -18.80 62.38 -17.08
CA GLN A 301 -19.09 62.95 -18.39
C GLN A 301 -19.97 61.97 -19.15
N LEU A 302 -21.28 62.17 -19.07
CA LEU A 302 -22.24 61.41 -19.87
C LEU A 302 -21.95 61.66 -21.36
N PRO A 303 -21.71 60.62 -22.17
CA PRO A 303 -21.51 60.79 -23.60
C PRO A 303 -22.69 61.53 -24.25
N ASN A 304 -22.47 62.17 -25.39
CA ASN A 304 -23.58 62.76 -26.13
C ASN A 304 -24.30 61.69 -26.97
N LEU A 305 -25.64 61.67 -26.99
CA LEU A 305 -26.43 60.73 -27.81
C LEU A 305 -26.08 60.77 -29.30
N TYR A 306 -25.66 61.91 -29.86
CA TYR A 306 -25.20 61.99 -31.26
C TYR A 306 -23.84 61.29 -31.46
N GLU A 307 -22.97 61.30 -30.46
CA GLU A 307 -21.70 60.59 -30.50
C GLU A 307 -21.93 59.09 -30.34
N VAL A 308 -22.85 58.70 -29.46
CA VAL A 308 -23.27 57.29 -29.30
C VAL A 308 -23.92 56.77 -30.58
N ASP A 309 -24.83 57.53 -31.21
CA ASP A 309 -25.46 57.17 -32.50
C ASP A 309 -24.42 57.00 -33.60
N ARG A 310 -23.46 57.93 -33.69
CA ARG A 310 -22.33 57.82 -34.63
C ARG A 310 -21.50 56.57 -34.37
N TYR A 311 -21.13 56.31 -33.12
CA TYR A 311 -20.36 55.14 -32.74
C TYR A 311 -21.08 53.84 -33.12
N ILE A 312 -22.39 53.75 -32.85
CA ILE A 312 -23.20 52.58 -33.20
C ILE A 312 -23.27 52.40 -34.72
N LYS A 313 -23.44 53.48 -35.49
CA LYS A 313 -23.45 53.42 -36.97
C LYS A 313 -22.11 52.98 -37.55
N GLU A 314 -21.01 53.37 -36.91
CA GLU A 314 -19.66 53.03 -37.37
C GLU A 314 -19.20 51.64 -36.91
N ASN A 315 -19.53 51.22 -35.69
CA ASN A 315 -18.98 50.01 -35.06
C ASN A 315 -20.00 48.89 -34.85
N CYS A 316 -21.30 49.15 -35.03
CA CYS A 316 -22.40 48.19 -34.86
C CYS A 316 -22.53 47.59 -33.44
N HIS A 317 -21.97 48.22 -32.41
CA HIS A 317 -22.16 47.86 -31.00
C HIS A 317 -22.07 49.10 -30.10
N LEU A 318 -22.43 48.97 -28.81
CA LEU A 318 -22.32 50.05 -27.83
C LEU A 318 -20.85 50.30 -27.43
N PRO A 319 -20.47 51.55 -27.11
CA PRO A 319 -19.16 51.85 -26.54
C PRO A 319 -18.85 50.96 -25.33
N GLU A 320 -17.59 50.55 -25.18
CA GLU A 320 -17.06 49.71 -24.08
C GLU A 320 -17.64 48.29 -24.01
N ILE A 321 -18.68 47.95 -24.76
CA ILE A 321 -19.16 46.57 -24.88
C ILE A 321 -18.31 45.83 -25.91
N PRO A 322 -17.77 44.63 -25.60
CA PRO A 322 -16.94 43.89 -26.55
C PRO A 322 -17.74 43.50 -27.80
N THR A 323 -17.06 43.51 -28.93
CA THR A 323 -17.58 43.05 -30.22
C THR A 323 -17.86 41.54 -30.21
N GLU A 324 -18.74 41.08 -31.10
CA GLU A 324 -18.95 39.63 -31.30
C GLU A 324 -17.65 38.90 -31.63
N LYS A 325 -16.75 39.55 -32.39
CA LYS A 325 -15.44 39.00 -32.73
C LYS A 325 -14.59 38.79 -31.47
N GLU A 326 -14.48 39.81 -30.62
CA GLU A 326 -13.71 39.71 -29.36
C GLU A 326 -14.30 38.66 -28.41
N VAL A 327 -15.63 38.56 -28.33
CA VAL A 327 -16.33 37.55 -27.52
C VAL A 327 -16.06 36.14 -28.04
N LYS A 328 -16.11 35.92 -29.35
CA LYS A 328 -15.80 34.61 -29.96
C LYS A 328 -14.35 34.21 -29.75
N GLU A 329 -13.44 35.17 -29.80
CA GLU A 329 -12.00 34.93 -29.67
C GLU A 329 -11.56 34.71 -28.21
N ASN A 330 -12.10 35.49 -27.26
CA ASN A 330 -11.59 35.55 -25.89
C ASN A 330 -12.57 35.07 -24.81
N GLY A 331 -13.85 34.89 -25.15
CA GLY A 331 -14.92 34.69 -24.17
C GLY A 331 -15.31 35.98 -23.45
N VAL A 332 -16.11 35.86 -22.39
CA VAL A 332 -16.60 36.99 -21.59
C VAL A 332 -16.40 36.69 -20.11
N ASP A 333 -15.81 37.64 -19.37
CA ASP A 333 -15.88 37.65 -17.92
C ASP A 333 -17.28 38.12 -17.50
N VAL A 334 -18.02 37.23 -16.84
CA VAL A 334 -19.43 37.48 -16.46
C VAL A 334 -19.55 38.63 -15.46
N GLY A 335 -18.56 38.82 -14.57
CA GLY A 335 -18.58 39.93 -13.64
C GLY A 335 -18.35 41.26 -14.36
N GLU A 336 -17.33 41.33 -15.22
CA GLU A 336 -16.97 42.54 -15.95
C GLU A 336 -18.10 42.96 -16.91
N MET A 337 -18.71 41.98 -17.58
CA MET A 337 -19.85 42.24 -18.46
C MET A 337 -21.06 42.75 -17.68
N ASN A 338 -21.37 42.16 -16.52
CA ASN A 338 -22.44 42.67 -15.66
C ASN A 338 -22.17 44.10 -15.18
N MET A 339 -20.91 44.41 -14.86
CA MET A 339 -20.50 45.76 -14.48
C MET A 339 -20.68 46.76 -15.64
N ARG A 340 -20.23 46.42 -16.85
CA ARG A 340 -20.41 47.28 -18.04
C ARG A 340 -21.88 47.45 -18.41
N LEU A 341 -22.68 46.40 -18.32
CA LEU A 341 -24.12 46.47 -18.54
C LEU A 341 -24.79 47.39 -17.51
N LEU A 342 -24.38 47.32 -16.23
CA LEU A 342 -24.88 48.23 -15.20
C LEU A 342 -24.56 49.69 -15.56
N GLN A 343 -23.32 49.99 -15.96
CA GLN A 343 -22.94 51.33 -16.41
C GLN A 343 -23.84 51.84 -17.55
N LYS A 344 -24.14 51.00 -18.56
CA LYS A 344 -25.02 51.39 -19.67
C LYS A 344 -26.48 51.56 -19.26
N VAL A 345 -26.96 50.78 -18.28
CA VAL A 345 -28.29 50.98 -17.69
C VAL A 345 -28.35 52.32 -16.95
N GLU A 346 -27.30 52.70 -16.22
CA GLU A 346 -27.23 53.99 -15.52
C GLU A 346 -27.15 55.17 -16.50
N GLU A 347 -26.33 55.08 -17.56
CA GLU A 347 -26.27 56.08 -18.62
C GLU A 347 -27.62 56.23 -19.33
N LEU A 348 -28.27 55.12 -19.68
CA LEU A 348 -29.61 55.12 -20.27
C LEU A 348 -30.61 55.80 -19.35
N THR A 349 -30.52 55.55 -18.04
CA THR A 349 -31.36 56.19 -17.03
C THR A 349 -31.16 57.71 -17.03
N LEU A 350 -29.92 58.20 -17.13
CA LEU A 350 -29.63 59.64 -17.22
C LEU A 350 -30.20 60.26 -18.50
N TYR A 351 -30.04 59.63 -19.67
CA TYR A 351 -30.62 60.13 -20.92
C TYR A 351 -32.15 60.18 -20.85
N LEU A 352 -32.80 59.18 -20.25
CA LEU A 352 -34.26 59.18 -20.09
C LEU A 352 -34.73 60.31 -19.17
N ILE A 353 -33.99 60.60 -18.10
CA ILE A 353 -34.27 61.74 -17.22
C ILE A 353 -34.14 63.06 -18.00
N GLU A 354 -33.10 63.22 -18.81
CA GLU A 354 -32.90 64.42 -19.63
C GLU A 354 -33.97 64.58 -20.72
N GLN A 355 -34.31 63.51 -21.42
CA GLN A 355 -35.39 63.50 -22.41
C GLN A 355 -36.74 63.84 -21.77
N GLN A 356 -37.05 63.31 -20.59
CA GLN A 356 -38.29 63.64 -19.87
C GLN A 356 -38.35 65.13 -19.51
N LYS A 357 -37.25 65.71 -19.03
CA LYS A 357 -37.15 67.16 -18.78
C LYS A 357 -37.46 67.97 -20.04
N THR A 358 -36.89 67.57 -21.17
CA THR A 358 -37.11 68.23 -22.47
C THR A 358 -38.58 68.12 -22.91
N ILE A 359 -39.20 66.94 -22.77
CA ILE A 359 -40.61 66.73 -23.08
C ILE A 359 -41.51 67.63 -22.22
N ASP A 360 -41.21 67.74 -20.92
CA ASP A 360 -42.00 68.58 -20.01
C ASP A 360 -41.86 70.07 -20.36
N GLU A 361 -40.69 70.51 -20.80
CA GLU A 361 -40.48 71.86 -21.31
C GLU A 361 -41.24 72.10 -22.62
N LEU A 362 -41.17 71.18 -23.58
CA LEU A 362 -41.93 71.26 -24.82
C LEU A 362 -43.45 71.29 -24.58
N LYS A 363 -43.96 70.48 -23.63
CA LYS A 363 -45.38 70.51 -23.23
C LYS A 363 -45.79 71.86 -22.64
N LYS A 364 -44.94 72.46 -21.80
CA LYS A 364 -45.19 73.81 -21.25
C LYS A 364 -45.23 74.88 -22.35
N ILE A 365 -44.41 74.75 -23.38
CA ILE A 365 -44.40 75.66 -24.53
C ILE A 365 -45.68 75.49 -25.36
N ILE A 366 -46.13 74.25 -25.61
CA ILE A 366 -47.34 73.96 -26.40
C ILE A 366 -48.64 74.34 -25.67
N GLN A 367 -48.63 74.34 -24.34
CA GLN A 367 -49.77 74.75 -23.51
C GLN A 367 -49.88 76.27 -23.30
N ARG A 368 -48.90 77.05 -23.79
CA ARG A 368 -48.96 78.51 -23.89
C ARG A 368 -49.41 78.91 -25.29
#